data_AF-A0A7I8VF83-F1
#
_entry.id   AF-A0A7I8VF83-F1
#
_cell.length_a   1.000
_cell.length_b   1.000
_cell.length_c   1.000
_cell.angle_alpha   90.00
_cell.angle_beta   90.00
_cell.angle_gamma   90.00
#
_symmetry.space_group_name_H-M   'P 1'
#
loop_
_entity.id
_entity.type
_entity.pdbx_description
1 polymer ?
#
loop_
_entity_poly.entity_id
_entity_poly.type
_entity_poly.pdbx_seq_one_letter_code
_entity_poly.pdbx_strand_id
1 'polypeptide(L)'
;MATSSFVINEKDIKCNICTKSWIDKDPKQLECQHVFCYKCLAKTLEDNVRLTCKTCKRVTEATLGISTLPSCKFSQLFKTKKDVPTCVIHPAIVPPFYCEYCKATNLCVECMRKHTSDPNCRVAPMADLQMLVRMIEEERENQEKQETAIKGIMQQEKEKCIKMLNNKFDEILSKVTDIFENRQKDLKLLLRKENYFMSGEDLQHRLKELCGRTIKPNIQPNITLDYELFNDHDCIVEKNIDDMKLDYIKTIHTDRDCRYWMDNAFYICLSTEK
;
A
#
# COMPACT_ATOMS: atom_id res chain seq x y z
N MET A 1 -13.99 12.44 -36.30
CA MET A 1 -14.65 12.11 -35.03
C MET A 1 -14.20 10.71 -34.64
N ALA A 2 -13.37 10.59 -33.61
CA ALA A 2 -12.89 9.30 -33.15
C ALA A 2 -14.04 8.59 -32.42
N THR A 3 -14.53 7.48 -32.98
CA THR A 3 -15.47 6.60 -32.28
C THR A 3 -14.69 5.88 -31.18
N SER A 4 -14.79 6.42 -29.96
CA SER A 4 -14.41 5.72 -28.73
C SER A 4 -15.20 4.41 -28.70
N SER A 5 -14.54 3.33 -29.10
CA SER A 5 -15.13 1.99 -29.01
C SER A 5 -14.91 1.53 -27.58
N PHE A 6 -16.01 1.26 -26.89
CA PHE A 6 -16.03 0.70 -25.56
C PHE A 6 -15.48 -0.74 -25.60
N VAL A 7 -14.16 -0.87 -25.52
CA VAL A 7 -13.50 -2.18 -25.45
C VAL A 7 -13.37 -2.54 -23.98
N ILE A 8 -14.37 -3.23 -23.43
CA ILE A 8 -14.18 -3.95 -22.18
C ILE A 8 -13.06 -4.98 -22.43
N ASN A 9 -12.00 -4.96 -21.62
CA ASN A 9 -10.91 -5.92 -21.76
C ASN A 9 -11.40 -7.29 -21.25
N GLU A 10 -11.16 -8.37 -22.00
CA GLU A 10 -11.52 -9.73 -21.58
C GLU A 10 -10.93 -10.10 -20.22
N LYS A 11 -9.81 -9.46 -19.85
CA LYS A 11 -9.14 -9.63 -18.55
C LYS A 11 -9.94 -9.09 -17.36
N ASP A 12 -10.90 -8.20 -17.60
CA ASP A 12 -11.67 -7.52 -16.54
C ASP A 12 -12.95 -8.27 -16.17
N ILE A 13 -13.28 -9.34 -16.91
CA ILE A 13 -14.52 -10.10 -16.75
C ILE A 13 -14.17 -11.41 -16.07
N LYS A 14 -14.05 -11.37 -14.74
CA LYS A 14 -13.73 -12.55 -13.91
C LYS A 14 -14.78 -12.82 -12.84
N CYS A 15 -15.13 -14.09 -12.66
CA CYS A 15 -16.19 -14.44 -11.73
C CYS A 15 -15.64 -14.22 -10.33
N ASN A 16 -16.30 -13.41 -9.51
CA ASN A 16 -15.79 -13.05 -8.18
C ASN A 16 -15.62 -14.24 -7.21
N ILE A 17 -16.14 -15.42 -7.55
CA ILE A 17 -15.98 -16.64 -6.75
C ILE A 17 -14.80 -17.48 -7.24
N CYS A 18 -14.74 -17.79 -8.55
CA CYS A 18 -13.73 -18.71 -9.08
C CYS A 18 -12.58 -18.02 -9.81
N THR A 19 -12.61 -16.69 -9.92
CA THR A 19 -11.67 -15.79 -10.62
C THR A 19 -11.40 -16.09 -12.10
N LYS A 20 -12.05 -17.12 -12.65
CA LYS A 20 -11.99 -17.47 -14.07
C LYS A 20 -12.90 -16.58 -14.91
N SER A 21 -12.55 -16.40 -16.18
CA SER A 21 -13.41 -15.72 -17.17
C SER A 21 -14.75 -16.45 -17.31
N TRP A 22 -15.82 -15.66 -17.49
CA TRP A 22 -17.21 -16.14 -17.59
C TRP A 22 -17.65 -16.27 -19.05
N ILE A 23 -16.82 -15.87 -20.01
CA ILE A 23 -17.16 -15.85 -21.45
C ILE A 23 -17.72 -17.20 -21.91
N ASP A 24 -17.18 -18.32 -21.41
CA ASP A 24 -17.59 -19.68 -21.80
C ASP A 24 -18.37 -20.45 -20.71
N LYS A 25 -18.96 -19.75 -19.72
CA LYS A 25 -19.48 -20.40 -18.50
C LYS A 25 -20.93 -20.08 -18.13
N ASP A 26 -21.74 -19.72 -19.11
CA ASP A 26 -23.14 -19.29 -18.95
C ASP A 26 -23.31 -18.36 -17.74
N PRO A 27 -22.77 -17.13 -17.82
CA PRO A 27 -22.80 -16.22 -16.70
C PRO A 27 -24.23 -15.81 -16.37
N LYS A 28 -24.60 -15.86 -15.09
CA LYS A 28 -25.91 -15.45 -14.59
C LYS A 28 -25.80 -14.17 -13.79
N GLN A 29 -26.71 -13.25 -14.05
CA GLN A 29 -26.82 -11.97 -13.37
C GLN A 29 -27.84 -12.07 -12.24
N LEU A 30 -27.45 -11.64 -11.04
CA LEU A 30 -28.35 -11.48 -9.89
C LEU A 30 -29.12 -10.16 -10.00
N GLU A 31 -30.18 -9.98 -9.21
CA GLU A 31 -30.96 -8.73 -9.17
C GLU A 31 -30.12 -7.51 -8.76
N CYS A 32 -29.10 -7.74 -7.93
CA CYS A 32 -28.10 -6.73 -7.56
C CYS A 32 -27.09 -6.41 -8.68
N GLN A 33 -27.37 -6.86 -9.91
CA GLN A 33 -26.58 -6.69 -11.14
C GLN A 33 -25.19 -7.32 -11.16
N HIS A 34 -24.73 -7.89 -10.04
CA HIS A 34 -23.50 -8.67 -10.00
C HIS A 34 -23.67 -9.99 -10.76
N VAL A 35 -22.59 -10.42 -11.40
CA VAL A 35 -22.63 -11.57 -12.30
C VAL A 35 -21.63 -12.63 -11.85
N PHE A 36 -22.05 -13.89 -11.97
CA PHE A 36 -21.28 -15.05 -11.54
C PHE A 36 -21.41 -16.18 -12.56
N CYS A 37 -20.47 -17.11 -12.53
CA CYS A 37 -20.55 -18.33 -13.34
C CYS A 37 -21.69 -19.24 -12.82
N TYR A 38 -22.43 -19.91 -13.70
CA TYR A 38 -23.50 -20.84 -13.29
C TYR A 38 -23.03 -21.85 -12.24
N LYS A 39 -21.88 -22.50 -12.49
CA LYS A 39 -21.28 -23.50 -11.58
C LYS A 39 -20.96 -22.92 -10.19
N CYS A 40 -20.67 -21.62 -10.13
CA CYS A 40 -20.32 -20.93 -8.90
C CYS A 40 -21.58 -20.66 -8.07
N LEU A 41 -22.65 -20.19 -8.73
CA LEU A 41 -23.94 -19.98 -8.08
C LEU A 41 -24.56 -21.30 -7.62
N ALA A 42 -24.43 -22.37 -8.40
CA ALA A 42 -24.93 -23.71 -8.05
C ALA A 42 -24.34 -24.24 -6.75
N LYS A 43 -23.09 -23.89 -6.45
CA LYS A 43 -22.44 -24.27 -5.18
C LYS A 43 -22.85 -23.42 -4.00
N THR A 44 -23.39 -22.23 -4.25
CA THR A 44 -23.79 -21.27 -3.20
C THR A 44 -25.30 -21.20 -2.99
N LEU A 45 -26.06 -22.06 -3.68
CA LEU A 45 -27.50 -22.14 -3.51
C LEU A 45 -27.81 -22.82 -2.18
N GLU A 46 -28.37 -22.06 -1.25
CA GLU A 46 -28.82 -22.56 0.06
C GLU A 46 -30.30 -22.94 -0.06
N ASP A 47 -30.64 -24.14 0.39
CA ASP A 47 -32.00 -24.69 0.46
C ASP A 47 -32.83 -24.59 -0.84
N ASN A 48 -32.18 -24.66 -1.99
CA ASN A 48 -32.78 -24.61 -3.34
C ASN A 48 -33.59 -23.35 -3.70
N VAL A 49 -33.56 -22.28 -2.88
CA VAL A 49 -34.45 -21.12 -3.08
C VAL A 49 -33.71 -19.78 -3.00
N ARG A 50 -32.63 -19.67 -2.21
CA ARG A 50 -32.01 -18.36 -1.93
C ARG A 50 -30.54 -18.32 -2.34
N LEU A 51 -30.17 -17.25 -3.05
CA LEU A 51 -28.79 -16.97 -3.44
C LEU A 51 -28.32 -15.68 -2.78
N THR A 52 -27.28 -15.79 -1.96
CA THR A 52 -26.64 -14.61 -1.36
C THR A 52 -25.48 -14.15 -2.24
N CYS A 53 -25.57 -12.94 -2.78
CA CYS A 53 -24.51 -12.33 -3.58
C CYS A 53 -23.22 -12.22 -2.75
N LYS A 54 -22.12 -12.86 -3.20
CA LYS A 54 -20.87 -12.82 -2.43
C LYS A 54 -20.20 -11.44 -2.43
N THR A 55 -20.53 -10.58 -3.39
CA THR A 55 -19.98 -9.22 -3.53
C THR A 55 -20.70 -8.19 -2.65
N CYS A 56 -22.03 -8.08 -2.74
CA CYS A 56 -22.80 -7.07 -2.00
C CYS A 56 -23.72 -7.61 -0.89
N LYS A 57 -23.72 -8.93 -0.66
CA LYS A 57 -24.53 -9.64 0.36
C LYS A 57 -26.05 -9.54 0.20
N ARG A 58 -26.55 -8.90 -0.86
CA ARG A 58 -27.99 -8.93 -1.20
C ARG A 58 -28.42 -10.35 -1.55
N VAL A 59 -29.61 -10.72 -1.08
CA VAL A 59 -30.25 -12.01 -1.36
C VAL A 59 -31.09 -11.86 -2.61
N THR A 60 -30.98 -12.82 -3.52
CA THR A 60 -31.85 -12.97 -4.69
C THR A 60 -32.62 -14.28 -4.54
N GLU A 61 -33.93 -14.21 -4.74
CA GLU A 61 -34.79 -15.38 -4.72
C GLU A 61 -34.71 -16.09 -6.08
N ALA A 62 -34.28 -17.34 -6.07
CA ALA A 62 -34.19 -18.20 -7.24
C ALA A 62 -35.15 -19.38 -7.06
N THR A 63 -36.43 -19.07 -6.81
CA THR A 63 -37.50 -20.04 -6.52
C THR A 63 -37.67 -21.11 -7.61
N LEU A 64 -37.33 -20.78 -8.86
CA LEU A 64 -37.37 -21.68 -10.01
C LEU A 64 -35.98 -22.22 -10.40
N GLY A 65 -34.99 -22.05 -9.54
CA GLY A 65 -33.60 -22.46 -9.76
C GLY A 65 -32.74 -21.41 -10.48
N ILE A 66 -31.43 -21.68 -10.54
CA ILE A 66 -30.43 -20.75 -11.11
C ILE A 66 -30.61 -20.57 -12.63
N SER A 67 -31.18 -21.55 -13.31
CA SER A 67 -31.40 -21.54 -14.76
C SER A 67 -32.33 -20.41 -15.21
N THR A 68 -33.25 -19.96 -14.35
CA THR A 68 -34.19 -18.87 -14.66
C THR A 68 -33.59 -17.49 -14.48
N LEU A 69 -32.41 -17.38 -13.85
CA LEU A 69 -31.73 -16.10 -13.74
C LEU A 69 -31.32 -15.59 -15.13
N PRO A 70 -31.39 -14.27 -15.36
CA PRO A 70 -30.98 -13.68 -16.62
C PRO A 70 -29.53 -14.05 -16.96
N SER A 71 -29.30 -14.62 -18.15
CA SER A 71 -27.95 -14.75 -18.66
C SER A 71 -27.38 -13.37 -18.96
N CYS A 72 -26.16 -13.13 -18.51
CA CYS A 72 -25.43 -11.91 -18.71
C CYS A 72 -25.05 -11.78 -20.20
N LYS A 73 -25.72 -10.87 -20.91
CA LYS A 73 -25.53 -10.65 -22.36
C LYS A 73 -24.20 -9.97 -22.71
N PHE A 74 -23.39 -9.61 -21.72
CA PHE A 74 -22.08 -9.01 -21.97
C PHE A 74 -21.21 -9.91 -22.86
N SER A 75 -21.32 -11.25 -22.77
CA SER A 75 -20.62 -12.19 -23.65
C SER A 75 -20.83 -11.93 -25.16
N GLN A 76 -21.95 -11.30 -25.54
CA GLN A 76 -22.26 -10.94 -26.93
C GLN A 76 -21.60 -9.62 -27.36
N LEU A 77 -21.27 -8.73 -26.41
CA LEU A 77 -20.62 -7.44 -26.68
C LEU A 77 -19.13 -7.58 -27.03
N PHE A 78 -18.50 -8.72 -26.70
CA PHE A 78 -17.09 -9.00 -27.03
C PHE A 78 -16.86 -9.44 -28.48
N LYS A 79 -17.92 -9.88 -29.17
CA LYS A 79 -17.78 -10.45 -30.52
C LYS A 79 -17.78 -9.41 -31.64
N THR A 80 -18.11 -8.15 -31.36
CA THR A 80 -18.25 -7.13 -32.40
C THR A 80 -17.19 -6.04 -32.25
N LYS A 81 -15.97 -6.34 -32.72
CA LYS A 81 -15.04 -5.28 -33.11
C LYS A 81 -15.46 -4.77 -34.49
N LYS A 82 -15.78 -3.47 -34.58
CA LYS A 82 -15.88 -2.63 -35.80
C LYS A 82 -17.15 -2.62 -36.66
N ASP A 83 -18.15 -3.45 -36.41
CA ASP A 83 -19.33 -3.39 -37.29
C ASP A 83 -20.31 -2.30 -36.86
N VAL A 84 -20.61 -1.39 -37.78
CA VAL A 84 -21.75 -0.47 -37.68
C VAL A 84 -22.97 -1.32 -37.31
N PRO A 85 -23.75 -0.96 -36.28
CA PRO A 85 -24.93 -1.72 -35.92
C PRO A 85 -25.81 -1.87 -37.16
N THR A 86 -26.07 -3.11 -37.58
CA THR A 86 -26.96 -3.43 -38.69
C THR A 86 -28.24 -4.05 -38.15
N CYS A 87 -29.32 -3.95 -38.91
CA CYS A 87 -30.55 -4.63 -38.53
C CYS A 87 -30.35 -6.14 -38.66
N VAL A 88 -30.70 -6.90 -37.60
CA VAL A 88 -30.55 -8.36 -37.57
C VAL A 88 -31.29 -9.05 -38.72
N ILE A 89 -32.44 -8.49 -39.11
CA ILE A 89 -33.29 -9.00 -40.20
C ILE A 89 -32.86 -8.41 -41.55
N HIS A 90 -32.34 -7.18 -41.55
CA HIS A 90 -31.94 -6.47 -42.77
C HIS A 90 -30.51 -5.93 -42.64
N PRO A 91 -29.48 -6.79 -42.81
CA PRO A 91 -28.08 -6.43 -42.52
C PRO A 91 -27.53 -5.28 -43.38
N ALA A 92 -28.13 -5.02 -44.54
CA ALA A 92 -27.72 -3.95 -45.44
C ALA A 92 -28.18 -2.54 -45.00
N ILE A 93 -29.03 -2.43 -43.97
CA ILE A 93 -29.64 -1.17 -43.56
C ILE A 93 -29.15 -0.79 -42.15
N VAL A 94 -28.59 0.43 -42.04
CA VAL A 94 -28.24 1.02 -40.74
C VAL A 94 -29.55 1.36 -40.02
N PRO A 95 -29.84 0.76 -38.86
CA PRO A 95 -31.08 0.92 -38.14
C PRO A 95 -31.08 2.21 -37.32
N PRO A 96 -32.06 3.12 -37.51
CA PRO A 96 -32.16 4.35 -36.74
C PRO A 96 -33.01 4.21 -35.47
N PHE A 97 -33.54 3.01 -35.17
CA PHE A 97 -34.46 2.79 -34.05
C PHE A 97 -34.04 1.61 -33.16
N TYR A 98 -34.54 1.60 -31.93
CA TYR A 98 -34.47 0.45 -31.02
C TYR A 98 -35.83 0.24 -30.35
N CYS A 99 -36.11 -0.98 -29.90
CA CYS A 99 -37.32 -1.27 -29.12
C CYS A 99 -36.97 -1.48 -27.64
N GLU A 100 -37.54 -0.66 -26.76
CA GLU A 100 -37.34 -0.72 -25.30
C GLU A 100 -37.80 -2.06 -24.72
N TYR A 101 -38.94 -2.56 -25.21
CA TYR A 101 -39.58 -3.77 -24.67
C TYR A 101 -38.88 -5.05 -25.12
N CYS A 102 -38.64 -5.18 -26.42
CA CYS A 102 -37.97 -6.36 -26.98
C CYS A 102 -36.46 -6.39 -26.72
N LYS A 103 -35.89 -5.28 -26.24
CA LYS A 103 -34.44 -5.05 -26.13
C LYS A 103 -33.71 -5.34 -27.46
N ALA A 104 -34.42 -5.20 -28.58
CA ALA A 104 -33.88 -5.33 -29.91
C ALA A 104 -33.21 -4.00 -30.25
N THR A 105 -31.87 -3.99 -30.21
CA THR A 105 -31.07 -2.76 -30.20
C THR A 105 -30.97 -2.07 -31.56
N ASN A 106 -31.38 -2.74 -32.65
CA ASN A 106 -31.07 -2.34 -34.02
C ASN A 106 -32.25 -2.60 -34.98
N LEU A 107 -33.28 -1.74 -34.96
CA LEU A 107 -34.45 -1.82 -35.85
C LEU A 107 -34.33 -0.88 -37.05
N CYS A 108 -34.38 -1.42 -38.26
CA CYS A 108 -34.58 -0.61 -39.46
C CYS A 108 -36.03 -0.10 -39.54
N VAL A 109 -36.33 0.79 -40.48
CA VAL A 109 -37.69 1.36 -40.67
C VAL A 109 -38.75 0.26 -40.85
N GLU A 110 -38.43 -0.82 -41.56
CA GLU A 110 -39.37 -1.92 -41.81
C GLU A 110 -39.64 -2.76 -40.55
N CYS A 111 -38.60 -3.05 -39.77
CA CYS A 111 -38.75 -3.75 -38.50
C CYS A 111 -39.45 -2.87 -37.47
N MET A 112 -39.17 -1.57 -37.45
CA MET A 112 -39.86 -0.60 -36.60
C MET A 112 -41.37 -0.64 -36.86
N ARG A 113 -41.83 -0.60 -38.11
CA ARG A 113 -43.27 -0.66 -38.43
C ARG A 113 -43.95 -1.91 -37.89
N LYS A 114 -43.29 -3.07 -37.97
CA LYS A 114 -43.81 -4.32 -37.40
C LYS A 114 -43.88 -4.25 -35.87
N HIS A 115 -42.91 -3.62 -35.22
CA HIS A 115 -42.92 -3.42 -33.78
C HIS A 115 -43.97 -2.39 -33.34
N THR A 116 -44.17 -1.28 -34.06
CA THR A 116 -45.20 -0.28 -33.71
C THR A 116 -46.62 -0.81 -33.83
N SER A 117 -46.83 -1.90 -34.56
CA SER A 117 -48.13 -2.58 -34.62
C SER A 117 -48.45 -3.40 -33.36
N ASP A 118 -47.45 -3.73 -32.53
CA ASP A 118 -47.67 -4.37 -31.22
C ASP A 118 -47.78 -3.28 -30.14
N PRO A 119 -48.92 -3.17 -29.43
CA PRO A 119 -49.11 -2.15 -28.40
C PRO A 119 -48.14 -2.28 -27.21
N ASN A 120 -47.50 -3.44 -27.03
CA ASN A 120 -46.51 -3.64 -25.98
C ASN A 120 -45.10 -3.19 -26.39
N CYS A 121 -44.88 -2.90 -27.67
CA CYS A 121 -43.57 -2.51 -28.19
C CYS A 121 -43.44 -0.99 -28.24
N ARG A 122 -42.55 -0.44 -27.42
CA ARG A 122 -42.16 0.98 -27.49
C ARG A 122 -40.88 1.11 -28.30
N VAL A 123 -40.98 1.77 -29.45
CA VAL A 123 -39.86 2.06 -30.33
C VAL A 123 -39.38 3.48 -30.11
N ALA A 124 -38.08 3.66 -29.93
CA ALA A 124 -37.45 4.97 -29.74
C ALA A 124 -36.29 5.18 -30.74
N PRO A 125 -35.95 6.44 -31.06
CA PRO A 125 -34.82 6.77 -31.93
C PRO A 125 -33.49 6.37 -31.30
N MET A 126 -32.55 5.85 -32.10
CA MET A 126 -31.17 5.59 -31.67
C MET A 126 -30.43 6.85 -31.22
N ALA A 127 -30.87 8.03 -31.64
CA ALA A 127 -30.32 9.32 -31.19
C ALA A 127 -30.41 9.50 -29.66
N ASP A 128 -31.47 9.00 -29.03
CA ASP A 128 -31.66 9.10 -27.57
C ASP A 128 -30.64 8.20 -26.83
N LEU A 129 -30.39 7.00 -27.36
CA LEU A 129 -29.32 6.12 -26.85
C LEU A 129 -27.93 6.72 -27.08
N GLN A 130 -27.69 7.36 -28.23
CA GLN A 130 -26.44 8.05 -28.49
C GLN A 130 -26.22 9.25 -27.57
N MET A 131 -27.29 9.93 -27.14
CA MET A 131 -27.20 10.97 -26.11
C MET A 131 -26.84 10.37 -24.75
N LEU A 132 -27.47 9.27 -24.36
CA LEU A 132 -27.14 8.56 -23.11
C LEU A 132 -25.69 8.07 -23.10
N VAL A 133 -25.19 7.52 -24.21
CA VAL A 133 -23.78 7.11 -24.34
C VAL A 133 -22.84 8.30 -24.14
N ARG A 134 -23.15 9.45 -24.77
CA ARG A 134 -22.35 10.68 -24.58
C ARG A 134 -22.34 11.15 -23.12
N MET A 135 -23.48 11.12 -22.44
CA MET A 135 -23.56 11.45 -21.01
C MET A 135 -22.71 10.51 -20.15
N ILE A 136 -22.71 9.21 -20.46
CA ILE A 136 -21.88 8.22 -19.76
C ILE A 136 -20.39 8.48 -20.02
N GLU A 137 -20.00 8.83 -21.24
CA GLU A 137 -18.62 9.17 -21.57
C GLU A 137 -18.14 10.44 -20.85
N GLU A 138 -18.98 11.48 -20.80
CA GLU A 138 -18.69 12.71 -20.06
C GLU A 138 -18.56 12.45 -18.55
N GLU A 139 -19.48 11.68 -17.97
CA GLU A 139 -19.41 11.30 -16.55
C GLU A 139 -18.14 10.50 -16.25
N ARG A 140 -17.74 9.61 -17.15
CA ARG A 140 -16.48 8.86 -17.01
C ARG A 140 -15.26 9.79 -17.05
N GLU A 141 -15.22 10.76 -17.96
CA GLU A 141 -14.13 11.74 -18.02
C GLU A 141 -14.07 12.57 -16.73
N ASN A 142 -15.24 12.97 -16.20
CA ASN A 142 -15.35 13.65 -14.92
C ASN A 142 -14.86 12.79 -13.76
N GLN A 143 -15.20 11.50 -13.75
CA GLN A 143 -14.70 10.55 -12.76
C GLN A 143 -13.18 10.39 -12.83
N GLU A 144 -12.60 10.26 -14.03
CA GLU A 144 -11.15 10.16 -14.21
C GLU A 144 -10.42 11.43 -13.72
N LYS A 145 -11.01 12.61 -13.95
CA LYS A 145 -10.52 13.89 -13.40
C LYS A 145 -10.59 13.90 -11.86
N GLN A 146 -11.70 13.45 -11.28
CA GLN A 146 -11.86 13.37 -9.82
C GLN A 146 -10.85 12.40 -9.20
N GLU A 147 -10.65 11.22 -9.78
CA GLU A 147 -9.66 10.24 -9.29
C GLU A 147 -8.24 10.81 -9.33
N THR A 148 -7.90 11.55 -10.39
CA THR A 148 -6.60 12.21 -10.51
C THR A 148 -6.43 13.30 -9.46
N ALA A 149 -7.47 14.11 -9.22
CA ALA A 149 -7.46 15.13 -8.17
C ALA A 149 -7.28 14.52 -6.78
N ILE A 150 -7.99 13.43 -6.46
CA ILE A 150 -7.87 12.72 -5.18
C ILE A 150 -6.45 12.18 -4.99
N LYS A 151 -5.86 11.56 -6.02
CA LYS A 151 -4.47 11.08 -5.97
C LYS A 151 -3.49 12.23 -5.72
N GLY A 152 -3.72 13.39 -6.34
CA GLY A 152 -2.93 14.60 -6.10
C GLY A 152 -3.00 15.06 -4.64
N ILE A 153 -4.20 15.15 -4.07
CA ILE A 153 -4.40 15.52 -2.67
C ILE A 153 -3.71 14.52 -1.72
N MET A 154 -3.89 13.22 -1.96
CA MET A 154 -3.25 12.18 -1.15
C MET A 154 -1.72 12.28 -1.16
N GLN A 155 -1.12 12.55 -2.33
CA GLN A 155 0.32 12.72 -2.46
C GLN A 155 0.81 13.98 -1.73
N GLN A 156 0.07 15.08 -1.86
CA GLN A 156 0.40 16.33 -1.15
C GLN A 156 0.35 16.17 0.37
N GLU A 157 -0.69 15.51 0.91
CA GLU A 157 -0.81 15.25 2.34
C GLU A 157 0.27 14.30 2.85
N LYS A 158 0.63 13.28 2.05
CA LYS A 158 1.76 12.39 2.35
C LYS A 158 3.07 13.17 2.48
N GLU A 159 3.35 14.07 1.54
CA GLU A 159 4.58 14.88 1.56
C GLU A 159 4.60 15.86 2.75
N LYS A 160 3.47 16.47 3.09
CA LYS A 160 3.35 17.31 4.29
C LYS A 160 3.66 16.52 5.56
N CYS A 161 3.10 15.32 5.70
CA CYS A 161 3.36 14.44 6.84
C CYS A 161 4.84 14.04 6.93
N ILE A 162 5.47 13.67 5.81
CA ILE A 162 6.90 13.33 5.77
C ILE A 162 7.75 14.52 6.21
N LYS A 163 7.49 15.72 5.67
CA LYS A 163 8.21 16.95 6.06
C LYS A 163 8.05 17.27 7.55
N MET A 164 6.83 17.17 8.07
CA MET A 164 6.56 17.40 9.49
C MET A 164 7.30 16.39 10.38
N LEU A 165 7.32 15.11 9.99
CA LEU A 165 8.05 14.08 10.74
C LEU A 165 9.55 14.33 10.73
N ASN A 166 10.13 14.63 9.57
CA ASN A 166 11.56 14.93 9.46
C ASN A 166 11.95 16.13 10.32
N ASN A 167 11.18 17.22 10.28
CA ASN A 167 11.44 18.39 11.13
C ASN A 167 11.43 18.04 12.63
N LYS A 168 10.50 17.17 13.07
CA LYS A 168 10.47 16.70 14.47
C LYS A 168 11.66 15.80 14.80
N PHE A 169 12.07 14.93 13.88
CA PHE A 169 13.27 14.12 14.06
C PHE A 169 14.51 15.00 14.21
N ASP A 170 14.67 16.01 13.36
CA ASP A 170 15.80 16.95 13.43
C ASP A 170 15.81 17.72 14.76
N GLU A 171 14.64 18.17 15.25
CA GLU A 171 14.52 18.83 16.55
C GLU A 171 14.95 17.91 17.71
N ILE A 172 14.52 16.64 17.68
CA ILE A 172 14.90 15.65 18.69
C ILE A 172 16.40 15.36 18.62
N LEU A 173 16.95 15.17 17.42
CA LEU A 173 18.37 14.92 17.23
C LEU A 173 19.22 16.08 17.73
N SER A 174 18.83 17.33 17.45
CA SER A 174 19.51 18.52 17.99
C SER A 174 19.52 18.50 19.53
N LYS A 175 18.36 18.26 20.17
CA LYS A 175 18.26 18.18 21.63
C LYS A 175 19.14 17.08 22.23
N VAL A 176 19.20 15.92 21.57
CA VAL A 176 20.03 14.80 22.00
C VAL A 176 21.51 15.16 21.88
N THR A 177 21.94 15.76 20.77
CA THR A 177 23.31 16.25 20.57
C THR A 177 23.71 17.26 21.65
N ASP A 178 22.85 18.23 21.95
CA ASP A 178 23.09 19.23 23.00
C ASP A 178 23.31 18.58 24.37
N ILE A 179 22.52 17.55 24.71
CA ILE A 179 22.67 16.80 25.97
C ILE A 179 24.02 16.08 26.00
N PHE A 180 24.42 15.43 24.90
CA PHE A 180 25.70 14.74 24.83
C PHE A 180 26.89 15.70 24.95
N GLU A 181 26.86 16.82 24.23
CA GLU A 181 27.92 17.83 24.30
C GLU A 181 28.04 18.44 25.70
N ASN A 182 26.92 18.71 26.37
CA ASN A 182 26.92 19.24 27.73
C ASN A 182 27.49 18.22 28.73
N ARG A 183 27.09 16.96 28.64
CA ARG A 183 27.66 15.88 29.48
C ARG A 183 29.15 15.69 29.23
N GLN A 184 29.59 15.79 27.98
CA GLN A 184 31.01 15.71 27.64
C GLN A 184 31.81 16.87 28.26
N LYS A 185 31.25 18.09 28.27
CA LYS A 185 31.87 19.25 28.95
C LYS A 185 31.95 19.04 30.45
N ASP A 186 30.88 18.55 31.08
CA ASP A 186 30.83 18.27 32.53
C ASP A 186 31.87 17.21 32.92
N LEU A 187 31.98 16.11 32.17
CA LEU A 187 32.99 15.07 32.37
C LEU A 187 34.42 15.62 32.25
N LYS A 188 34.70 16.43 31.22
CA LYS A 188 36.00 17.09 31.06
C LYS A 188 36.33 17.99 32.26
N LEU A 189 35.34 18.67 32.82
CA LEU A 189 35.52 19.53 33.99
C LEU A 189 35.78 18.73 35.28
N LEU A 190 35.11 17.60 35.47
CA LEU A 190 35.37 16.67 36.57
C LEU A 190 36.79 16.09 36.49
N LEU A 191 37.20 15.61 35.32
CA LEU A 191 38.57 15.08 35.11
C LEU A 191 39.64 16.13 35.40
N ARG A 192 39.43 17.39 35.00
CA ARG A 192 40.35 18.49 35.36
C ARG A 192 40.42 18.65 36.88
N LYS A 193 39.29 18.70 37.59
CA LYS A 193 39.27 18.86 39.05
C LYS A 193 39.97 17.73 39.79
N GLU A 194 39.78 16.47 39.37
CA GLU A 194 40.48 15.33 39.95
C GLU A 194 42.00 15.38 39.71
N ASN A 195 42.42 15.76 38.51
CA ASN A 195 43.84 15.95 38.20
C ASN A 195 44.49 17.08 39.03
N TYR A 196 43.74 18.10 39.43
CA TYR A 196 44.23 19.14 40.36
C TYR A 196 44.29 18.67 41.83
N PHE A 197 43.50 17.66 42.22
CA PHE A 197 43.43 17.16 43.59
C PHE A 197 44.52 16.13 43.94
N MET A 198 45.23 15.63 42.92
CA MET A 198 46.40 14.78 43.10
C MET A 198 47.65 15.62 42.84
N SER A 199 47.86 16.65 43.66
CA SER A 199 49.19 17.28 43.71
C SER A 199 50.21 16.21 44.08
N GLY A 200 51.40 16.22 43.46
CA GLY A 200 52.44 15.26 43.78
C GLY A 200 52.80 15.24 45.28
N GLU A 201 52.54 16.35 45.97
CA GLU A 201 52.72 16.51 47.41
C GLU A 201 51.64 15.80 48.23
N ASP A 202 50.36 15.86 47.85
CA ASP A 202 49.28 15.13 48.52
C ASP A 202 49.39 13.61 48.33
N LEU A 203 49.84 13.17 47.15
CA LEU A 203 50.12 11.77 46.89
C LEU A 203 51.28 11.27 47.77
N GLN A 204 52.35 12.07 47.88
CA GLN A 204 53.48 11.77 48.75
C GLN A 204 53.08 11.78 50.23
N HIS A 205 52.22 12.70 50.65
CA HIS A 205 51.71 12.76 52.03
C HIS A 205 50.90 11.51 52.38
N ARG A 206 49.95 11.10 51.53
CA ARG A 206 49.16 9.88 51.73
C ARG A 206 49.99 8.59 51.68
N LEU A 207 50.96 8.50 50.78
CA LEU A 207 51.91 7.38 50.74
C LEU A 207 52.74 7.30 52.03
N LYS A 208 53.13 8.45 52.58
CA LYS A 208 53.86 8.54 53.85
C LYS A 208 53.01 8.11 55.05
N GLU A 209 51.72 8.44 55.07
CA GLU A 209 50.77 7.98 56.10
C GLU A 209 50.49 6.47 56.02
N LEU A 210 50.30 5.92 54.82
CA LEU A 210 49.97 4.50 54.64
C LEU A 210 51.18 3.56 54.85
N CYS A 211 52.39 3.99 54.48
CA CYS A 211 53.57 3.13 54.56
C CYS A 211 54.42 3.32 55.82
N GLY A 212 54.11 4.31 56.67
CA GLY A 212 54.82 4.58 57.94
C GLY A 212 56.33 4.83 57.78
N ARG A 213 56.82 4.98 56.54
CA ARG A 213 58.21 5.21 56.18
C ARG A 213 58.27 6.19 55.03
N THR A 214 59.21 7.13 55.13
CA THR A 214 59.64 7.97 54.02
C THR A 214 60.25 7.06 52.94
N ILE A 215 59.47 6.76 51.90
CA ILE A 215 60.03 6.21 50.66
C ILE A 215 60.81 7.36 50.02
N LYS A 216 62.15 7.32 50.07
CA LYS A 216 62.96 8.21 49.24
C LYS A 216 62.67 7.83 47.78
N PRO A 217 62.14 8.74 46.95
CA PRO A 217 61.92 8.42 45.55
C PRO A 217 63.31 8.27 44.91
N ASN A 218 63.71 7.03 44.64
CA ASN A 218 64.74 6.77 43.64
C ASN A 218 64.03 6.67 42.28
N ILE A 219 63.32 7.73 41.92
CA ILE A 219 62.73 7.90 40.61
C ILE A 219 63.63 8.89 39.90
N GLN A 220 64.42 8.40 38.95
CA GLN A 220 65.08 9.29 38.00
C GLN A 220 64.00 10.12 37.28
N PRO A 221 64.15 11.46 37.21
CA PRO A 221 63.19 12.32 36.55
C PRO A 221 63.40 12.20 35.04
N ASN A 222 62.91 11.13 34.43
CA ASN A 222 62.87 11.00 32.96
C ASN A 222 61.86 9.95 32.51
N ILE A 223 60.70 9.91 33.15
CA ILE A 223 59.50 9.41 32.48
C ILE A 223 58.71 10.65 32.06
N THR A 224 59.10 11.21 30.92
CA THR A 224 58.16 11.94 30.07
C THR A 224 57.07 10.94 29.72
N LEU A 225 55.94 11.02 30.43
CA LEU A 225 54.69 10.54 29.87
C LEU A 225 54.38 11.48 28.71
N ASP A 226 54.87 11.11 27.53
CA ASP A 226 54.31 11.60 26.28
C ASP A 226 52.85 11.15 26.27
N TYR A 227 51.99 12.01 26.79
CA TYR A 227 50.61 12.06 26.34
C TYR A 227 50.68 12.54 24.90
N GLU A 228 51.02 11.62 23.98
CA GLU A 228 50.51 11.72 22.64
C GLU A 228 49.00 11.80 22.80
N LEU A 229 48.50 13.02 22.61
CA LEU A 229 47.12 13.30 22.26
C LEU A 229 46.65 12.14 21.38
N PHE A 230 45.61 11.43 21.83
CA PHE A 230 44.75 10.70 20.92
C PHE A 230 44.22 11.73 19.91
N ASN A 231 45.04 11.97 18.88
CA ASN A 231 44.65 12.64 17.66
C ASN A 231 43.59 11.74 17.04
N ASP A 232 42.40 12.30 16.89
CA ASP A 232 41.59 12.15 15.69
C ASP A 232 41.72 10.80 14.99
N HIS A 233 41.25 9.74 15.64
CA HIS A 233 40.61 8.71 14.85
C HIS A 233 39.27 9.28 14.42
N ASP A 234 39.29 9.86 13.22
CA ASP A 234 38.15 9.91 12.32
C ASP A 234 37.46 8.54 12.35
N CYS A 235 36.45 8.40 13.21
CA CYS A 235 35.38 7.46 12.98
C CYS A 235 34.65 7.99 11.75
N ILE A 236 35.15 7.63 10.57
CA ILE A 236 34.38 7.61 9.35
C ILE A 236 33.23 6.63 9.61
N VAL A 237 32.12 7.16 10.13
CA VAL A 237 30.81 6.54 9.99
C VAL A 237 30.46 6.75 8.53
N GLU A 238 30.91 5.84 7.66
CA GLU A 238 30.38 5.74 6.32
C GLU A 238 28.87 5.52 6.46
N LYS A 239 28.11 6.60 6.23
CA LYS A 239 26.69 6.55 5.93
C LYS A 239 26.51 5.78 4.62
N ASN A 240 26.43 4.46 4.70
CA ASN A 240 25.72 3.69 3.70
C ASN A 240 24.24 3.63 4.12
N ILE A 241 23.58 4.78 4.01
CA ILE A 241 22.12 4.91 4.03
C ILE A 241 21.69 4.86 2.57
N ASP A 242 21.72 3.68 1.95
CA ASP A 242 20.98 3.45 0.70
C ASP A 242 20.54 1.99 0.47
N ASP A 243 20.89 1.03 1.35
CA ASP A 243 20.54 -0.39 1.12
C ASP A 243 19.92 -1.14 2.32
N MET A 244 19.27 -0.45 3.27
CA MET A 244 18.32 -1.11 4.18
C MET A 244 17.00 -1.40 3.44
N LYS A 245 17.07 -2.30 2.45
CA LYS A 245 15.90 -3.09 2.07
C LYS A 245 15.52 -3.95 3.25
N LEU A 246 14.24 -3.81 3.63
CA LEU A 246 13.48 -4.73 4.45
C LEU A 246 14.01 -6.17 4.34
N ASP A 247 14.67 -6.65 5.40
CA ASP A 247 14.56 -8.06 5.72
C ASP A 247 14.25 -8.24 7.20
N TYR A 248 13.15 -8.96 7.36
CA TYR A 248 12.33 -9.13 8.53
C TYR A 248 12.96 -10.24 9.38
N ILE A 249 13.88 -9.91 10.29
CA ILE A 249 14.35 -10.88 11.27
C ILE A 249 13.27 -11.03 12.36
N LYS A 250 12.43 -12.04 12.16
CA LYS A 250 11.71 -12.73 13.24
C LYS A 250 12.75 -13.39 14.16
N THR A 251 13.07 -12.72 15.26
CA THR A 251 13.55 -13.44 16.45
C THR A 251 12.51 -13.22 17.54
N ILE A 252 11.64 -14.22 17.70
CA ILE A 252 10.78 -14.34 18.88
C ILE A 252 11.72 -14.71 20.02
N HIS A 253 12.12 -13.73 20.83
CA HIS A 253 12.51 -13.99 22.20
C HIS A 253 11.29 -13.70 23.08
N THR A 254 10.65 -14.78 23.53
CA THR A 254 9.65 -14.72 24.59
C THR A 254 10.32 -14.27 25.88
N ASP A 255 9.85 -13.14 26.40
CA ASP A 255 10.09 -12.66 27.75
C ASP A 255 9.84 -13.77 28.79
N ARG A 256 10.85 -14.03 29.62
CA ARG A 256 10.77 -13.94 31.09
C ARG A 256 12.19 -14.05 31.64
N ASP A 257 12.52 -13.13 32.54
CA ASP A 257 13.73 -13.04 33.36
C ASP A 257 14.98 -12.43 32.71
N CYS A 258 14.97 -11.10 32.58
CA CYS A 258 16.18 -10.28 32.70
C CYS A 258 15.82 -8.94 33.37
N ARG A 259 15.60 -8.99 34.69
CA ARG A 259 15.79 -7.85 35.58
C ARG A 259 17.01 -8.15 36.44
N TYR A 260 17.84 -7.13 36.60
CA TYR A 260 18.96 -6.99 37.53
C TYR A 260 20.35 -7.55 37.11
N TRP A 261 21.36 -6.68 37.33
CA TRP A 261 22.83 -6.86 37.24
C TRP A 261 23.41 -6.74 35.80
N MET A 262 24.42 -5.92 35.48
CA MET A 262 25.49 -5.30 36.28
C MET A 262 25.92 -3.94 35.70
N ASP A 263 26.14 -2.97 36.59
CA ASP A 263 27.15 -1.93 36.43
C ASP A 263 28.55 -2.57 36.57
N ASN A 264 29.50 -2.11 35.75
CA ASN A 264 30.92 -2.52 35.66
C ASN A 264 31.21 -3.86 34.97
N ALA A 265 31.51 -3.79 33.67
CA ALA A 265 32.32 -4.81 33.00
C ALA A 265 33.46 -4.11 32.22
N PHE A 266 34.67 -4.18 32.79
CA PHE A 266 35.91 -4.06 32.02
C PHE A 266 36.02 -5.29 31.12
N TYR A 267 36.03 -5.10 29.80
CA TYR A 267 36.46 -6.14 28.88
C TYR A 267 37.99 -6.07 28.72
N ILE A 268 38.70 -7.02 29.32
CA ILE A 268 40.05 -7.38 28.86
C ILE A 268 39.85 -8.45 27.78
N CYS A 269 40.14 -8.08 26.53
CA CYS A 269 40.18 -9.02 25.42
C CYS A 269 41.55 -9.72 25.46
N LEU A 270 41.60 -10.96 25.95
CA LEU A 270 42.74 -11.85 25.70
C LEU A 270 42.44 -12.63 24.43
N SER A 271 43.18 -12.33 23.37
CA SER A 271 43.25 -13.23 22.23
C SER A 271 43.96 -14.51 22.67
N THR A 272 43.42 -15.65 22.27
CA THR A 272 44.20 -16.88 22.15
C THR A 272 44.04 -17.37 20.73
N GLU A 273 45.13 -17.25 19.98
CA GLU A 273 45.31 -17.92 18.70
C GLU A 273 45.14 -19.43 18.85
N LYS A 274 44.43 -20.04 17.89
CA LYS A 274 44.81 -21.29 17.24
C LYS A 274 44.04 -21.46 15.93
#